data_AF-A0A251SVJ5-F1
#
_entry.id   AF-A0A251SVJ5-F1
#
_cell.length_a   1.000
_cell.length_b   1.000
_cell.length_c   1.000
_cell.angle_alpha   90.00
_cell.angle_beta   90.00
_cell.angle_gamma   90.00
#
_symmetry.space_group_name_H-M   'P 1'
#
loop_
_entity.id
_entity.type
_entity.pdbx_description
1 polymer ?
#
loop_
_entity_poly.entity_id
_entity_poly.type
_entity_poly.pdbx_seq_one_letter_code
_entity_poly.pdbx_strand_id
1 'polypeptide(L)' 'MSRRGTAEEKTAKSDPIYRNRLVNMLVNRILKHGKKSLAYQIIYRAVKKIQQKTETNPLSVYVKQYMESLRV' A
#
# COMPACT_ATOMS: atom_id res chain seq x y z
N MET A 1 -22.69 5.39 -10.66
CA MET A 1 -23.08 5.28 -9.24
C MET A 1 -24.44 4.64 -9.18
N SER A 2 -24.68 3.75 -8.21
CA SER A 2 -25.83 2.87 -8.26
C SER A 2 -26.77 3.07 -7.08
N ARG A 3 -28.07 2.93 -7.36
CA ARG A 3 -29.14 2.77 -6.37
C ARG A 3 -29.62 1.31 -6.22
N ARG A 4 -29.24 0.34 -7.09
CA ARG A 4 -29.64 -1.09 -6.99
C ARG A 4 -28.63 -2.13 -7.53
N GLY A 5 -27.74 -1.79 -8.46
CA GLY A 5 -26.65 -2.67 -8.93
C GLY A 5 -25.37 -2.58 -8.10
N THR A 6 -24.70 -3.71 -7.89
CA THR A 6 -23.35 -3.78 -7.32
C THR A 6 -22.32 -3.29 -8.34
N ALA A 7 -21.38 -2.46 -7.89
CA ALA A 7 -20.28 -2.02 -8.75
C ALA A 7 -19.24 -3.15 -8.85
N GLU A 8 -18.67 -3.33 -10.04
CA GLU A 8 -17.57 -4.27 -10.23
C GLU A 8 -16.36 -3.88 -9.39
N GLU A 9 -15.77 -4.89 -8.74
CA GLU A 9 -14.59 -4.69 -7.93
C GLU A 9 -13.37 -4.49 -8.84
N LYS A 10 -12.74 -3.31 -8.73
CA LYS A 10 -11.57 -3.01 -9.53
C LYS A 10 -10.35 -3.75 -8.97
N THR A 11 -9.70 -4.56 -9.80
CA THR A 11 -8.42 -5.17 -9.45
C THR A 11 -7.34 -4.10 -9.39
N ALA A 12 -6.76 -3.92 -8.20
CA ALA A 12 -5.63 -3.00 -8.05
C ALA A 12 -4.39 -3.59 -8.71
N LYS A 13 -3.71 -2.80 -9.54
CA LYS A 13 -2.42 -3.17 -10.14
C LYS A 13 -1.38 -3.44 -9.05
N SER A 14 -0.36 -4.23 -9.37
CA SER A 14 0.79 -4.41 -8.48
C SER A 14 1.71 -3.20 -8.48
N ASP A 15 2.41 -2.99 -7.36
CA ASP A 15 3.47 -2.00 -7.24
C ASP A 15 4.61 -2.27 -8.23
N PRO A 16 5.20 -1.25 -8.89
CA PRO A 16 6.23 -1.47 -9.90
C PRO A 16 7.56 -2.02 -9.34
N ILE A 17 7.89 -1.76 -8.08
CA ILE A 17 9.17 -2.17 -7.48
C ILE A 17 9.01 -3.52 -6.77
N TYR A 18 8.07 -3.61 -5.85
CA TYR A 18 7.87 -4.80 -5.01
C TYR A 18 6.92 -5.82 -5.64
N ARG A 19 6.30 -5.50 -6.79
CA ARG A 19 5.29 -6.36 -7.47
C ARG A 19 4.16 -6.82 -6.56
N ASN A 20 3.89 -6.04 -5.50
CA ASN A 20 2.94 -6.38 -4.46
C ASN A 20 1.70 -5.47 -4.56
N ARG A 21 0.50 -6.07 -4.56
CA ARG A 21 -0.78 -5.35 -4.62
C ARG A 21 -1.07 -4.55 -3.34
N LEU A 22 -0.66 -5.04 -2.18
CA LEU A 22 -0.86 -4.36 -0.89
C LEU A 22 -0.12 -3.02 -0.83
N VAL A 23 1.10 -2.98 -1.37
CA VAL A 23 1.91 -1.75 -1.43
C VAL A 23 1.24 -0.72 -2.35
N ASN A 24 0.75 -1.13 -3.52
CA ASN A 24 0.04 -0.21 -4.41
C ASN A 24 -1.28 0.29 -3.81
N MET A 25 -2.00 -0.54 -3.06
CA MET A 25 -3.20 -0.09 -2.33
C MET A 25 -2.85 0.97 -1.27
N LEU A 26 -1.75 0.81 -0.55
CA LEU A 26 -1.28 1.81 0.42
C LEU A 26 -0.94 3.14 -0.26
N VAL A 27 -0.19 3.08 -1.37
CA VAL A 27 0.17 4.25 -2.17
C VAL A 27 -1.09 5.00 -2.61
N ASN A 28 -2.11 4.28 -3.10
CA ASN A 28 -3.37 4.90 -3.52
C ASN A 28 -4.16 5.50 -2.34
N ARG A 29 -4.03 4.96 -1.12
CA ARG A 29 -4.68 5.51 0.09
C ARG A 29 -4.02 6.79 0.59
N ILE A 30 -2.69 6.88 0.54
CA ILE A 30 -1.97 8.10 0.97
C ILE A 30 -1.92 9.18 -0.11
N LEU A 31 -2.31 8.84 -1.34
CA LEU A 31 -2.28 9.74 -2.49
C LEU A 31 -3.16 10.96 -2.24
N LYS A 32 -2.55 12.14 -2.25
CA LYS A 32 -3.27 13.42 -2.19
C LYS A 32 -3.03 14.22 -3.46
N HIS A 33 -4.07 14.89 -3.95
CA HIS A 33 -4.04 15.74 -5.15
C HIS A 33 -3.48 15.03 -6.41
N GLY A 34 -3.65 13.70 -6.52
CA GLY A 34 -3.13 12.92 -7.65
C GLY A 34 -1.60 12.82 -7.73
N LYS A 35 -0.85 13.27 -6.71
CA LYS A 35 0.62 13.30 -6.70
C LYS A 35 1.23 11.91 -6.48
N LYS A 36 1.14 11.04 -7.49
CA LYS A 36 1.49 9.62 -7.35
C LYS A 36 2.98 9.37 -7.16
N SER A 37 3.82 10.13 -7.86
CA SER A 37 5.28 10.08 -7.69
C SER A 37 5.69 10.40 -6.24
N LEU A 38 5.11 11.46 -5.66
CA LEU A 38 5.39 11.86 -4.28
C LEU A 38 4.94 10.78 -3.28
N ALA A 39 3.77 10.18 -3.48
CA ALA A 39 3.27 9.10 -2.63
C ALA A 39 4.24 7.89 -2.65
N TYR A 40 4.70 7.46 -3.82
CA TYR A 40 5.71 6.40 -3.93
C TYR A 40 7.02 6.77 -3.21
N GLN A 41 7.51 8.00 -3.39
CA GLN A 41 8.73 8.46 -2.71
C GLN A 41 8.60 8.40 -1.19
N ILE A 42 7.47 8.82 -0.63
CA ILE A 42 7.21 8.77 0.82
C ILE A 42 7.25 7.31 1.31
N ILE A 43 6.55 6.41 0.62
CA ILE A 43 6.45 4.99 0.99
C ILE A 43 7.83 4.32 0.96
N TYR A 44 8.56 4.47 -0.15
CA TYR A 44 9.86 3.81 -0.30
C TYR A 44 10.90 4.36 0.67
N ARG A 45 10.86 5.66 0.97
CA ARG A 45 11.70 6.25 2.03
C ARG A 45 11.34 5.69 3.41
N ALA A 46 10.04 5.53 3.72
CA ALA A 46 9.60 4.95 4.98
C ALA A 46 10.04 3.48 5.11
N VAL A 47 9.85 2.68 4.06
CA VAL A 47 10.29 1.28 4.00
C VAL A 47 11.80 1.16 4.20
N LYS A 48 12.60 2.02 3.54
CA LYS A 48 14.05 2.05 3.73
C LYS A 48 14.45 2.39 5.17
N LYS A 49 13.77 3.37 5.80
CA LYS A 49 14.01 3.72 7.21
C LYS A 49 13.65 2.57 8.16
N ILE A 50 12.58 1.83 7.88
CA ILE A 50 12.21 0.65 8.66
C ILE A 50 13.29 -0.42 8.51
N GLN A 51 13.73 -0.73 7.29
CA GLN A 51 14.79 -1.72 7.06
C GLN A 51 16.13 -1.37 7.73
N GLN A 52 16.43 -0.09 7.92
CA GLN A 52 17.62 0.34 8.66
C GLN A 52 17.49 0.16 10.18
N LYS A 53 16.26 0.23 10.71
CA LYS A 53 15.99 0.09 12.15
C LYS A 53 15.71 -1.36 12.56
N THR A 54 15.09 -2.10 11.65
CA THR A 54 14.73 -3.50 11.80
C THR A 54 15.52 -4.26 10.76
N GLU A 55 16.46 -5.12 11.16
CA GLU A 55 17.17 -6.05 10.27
C GLU A 55 16.26 -7.12 9.64
N THR A 56 14.95 -6.93 9.74
CA THR A 56 13.90 -7.81 9.22
C THR A 56 13.34 -7.25 7.93
N ASN A 57 12.77 -8.15 7.12
CA ASN A 57 12.19 -7.77 5.83
C ASN A 57 11.04 -6.76 6.03
N PRO A 58 11.14 -5.53 5.53
CA PRO A 58 10.16 -4.49 5.82
C PRO A 58 8.77 -4.78 5.21
N LEU A 59 8.70 -5.64 4.19
CA LEU A 59 7.42 -6.09 3.64
C LEU A 59 6.69 -7.04 4.60
N SER A 60 7.40 -7.90 5.33
CA SER A 60 6.74 -8.83 6.27
C SER A 60 6.18 -8.07 7.48
N VAL A 61 6.92 -7.07 7.97
CA VAL A 61 6.45 -6.16 9.03
C VAL A 61 5.16 -5.45 8.60
N TYR A 62 5.12 -4.92 7.38
CA TYR A 62 3.93 -4.25 6.86
C TYR A 62 2.73 -5.21 6.69
N VAL A 63 2.94 -6.38 6.08
CA VAL A 63 1.85 -7.37 5.86
C VAL A 63 1.27 -7.82 7.19
N LYS A 64 2.13 -8.12 8.18
CA LYS A 64 1.69 -8.53 9.52
C LYS A 64 0.85 -7.44 10.18
N GLN A 65 1.37 -6.20 10.25
CA GLN A 65 0.68 -5.09 10.90
C GLN A 65 -0.64 -4.74 10.22
N TYR A 66 -0.67 -4.76 8.87
CA TYR A 66 -1.86 -4.45 8.09
C TYR A 66 -2.94 -5.52 8.26
N MET A 67 -2.57 -6.81 8.26
CA MET A 67 -3.50 -7.91 8.53
C MET A 67 -4.04 -7.89 9.97
N GLU A 68 -3.21 -7.55 10.96
CA GLU A 68 -3.66 -7.35 12.33
C GLU A 68 -4.66 -6.18 12.45
N SER A 69 -4.41 -5.06 11.76
CA SER A 69 -5.30 -3.89 11.78
C SER A 69 -6.67 -4.12 11.15
N LEU A 70 -6.80 -5.12 10.27
CA LEU A 70 -8.06 -5.49 9.60
C LEU A 70 -8.82 -6.62 10.31
N ARG A 71 -8.24 -7.21 11.37
CA ARG A 71 -8.87 -8.27 12.18
C ARG A 71 -9.71 -7.74 13.35
N VAL A 72 -9.84 -6.42 13.49
CA VAL A 72 -10.75 -5.75 14.43
C VAL A 72 -12.07 -5.46 13.72
#